data_AF-A0A815WVR8-F1
#
_entry.id   AF-A0A815WVR8-F1
#
_cell.length_a   1.000
_cell.length_b   1.000
_cell.length_c   1.000
_cell.angle_alpha   90.00
_cell.angle_beta   90.00
_cell.angle_gamma   90.00
#
_symmetry.space_group_name_H-M   'P 1'
#
loop_
_entity.id
_entity.type
_entity.pdbx_description
1 polymer ?
#
loop_
_entity_poly.entity_id
_entity_poly.type
_entity_poly.pdbx_seq_one_letter_code
_entity_poly.pdbx_strand_id
1 'polypeptide(L)'
;NDYCSTIVKQNPKHFGFFASLMTLTDVEGVLEEIAYVFDVLGADGIILFTSYNNGQMYLGHPIFKPIWSELNRRHAVVFIHPTSASSPNGKPKLINSMLPIPAIDFPHETTRTAADLIVSKTIDSNSTCKIILSHAGGTLPYIAERIAGIAGDIKTFNSNGLTKESIMNGFKNFYYDTALSTGSSTLHGLTDFVNSSKILFGSDLPYIPVSLNENIIESLENYFLKNDNRNYLEKINFKNAINIFPRLKALFHDK
;
A
#
# COMPACT_ATOMS: atom_id res chain seq x y z
N ASN A 1 -17.09 9.59 0.48
CA ASN A 1 -17.07 8.66 -0.65
C ASN A 1 -17.99 9.10 -1.81
N ASP A 2 -19.20 9.61 -1.55
CA ASP A 2 -20.15 10.04 -2.62
C ASP A 2 -19.59 11.09 -3.58
N TYR A 3 -18.83 12.06 -3.06
CA TYR A 3 -18.19 13.08 -3.90
C TYR A 3 -17.21 12.47 -4.92
N CYS A 4 -16.34 11.55 -4.47
CA CYS A 4 -15.42 10.84 -5.36
C CYS A 4 -16.18 10.01 -6.40
N SER A 5 -17.26 9.33 -5.99
CA SER A 5 -18.13 8.59 -6.92
C SER A 5 -18.74 9.51 -7.98
N THR A 6 -19.12 10.74 -7.61
CA THR A 6 -19.65 11.74 -8.55
C THR A 6 -18.60 12.15 -9.60
N ILE A 7 -17.35 12.35 -9.20
CA ILE A 7 -16.23 12.65 -10.13
C ILE A 7 -16.01 11.49 -11.10
N VAL A 8 -16.00 10.25 -10.59
CA VAL A 8 -15.85 9.06 -11.45
C VAL A 8 -16.99 8.92 -12.43
N LYS A 9 -18.25 9.15 -12.01
CA LYS A 9 -19.43 9.11 -12.90
C LYS A 9 -19.36 10.14 -14.03
N GLN A 10 -18.77 11.31 -13.78
CA GLN A 10 -18.60 12.35 -14.79
C GLN A 10 -17.51 12.00 -15.81
N ASN A 11 -16.46 11.27 -15.40
CA ASN A 11 -15.29 10.98 -16.24
C ASN A 11 -14.75 9.55 -16.02
N PRO A 12 -15.55 8.49 -16.31
CA PRO A 12 -15.24 7.12 -15.88
C PRO A 12 -14.02 6.50 -16.59
N LYS A 13 -13.63 7.05 -17.75
CA LYS A 13 -12.44 6.61 -18.50
C LYS A 13 -11.12 7.17 -17.93
N HIS A 14 -11.17 8.21 -17.10
CA HIS A 14 -10.01 8.90 -16.58
C HIS A 14 -9.84 8.74 -15.07
N PHE A 15 -10.95 8.60 -14.33
CA PHE A 15 -10.91 8.49 -12.88
C PHE A 15 -11.44 7.15 -12.37
N GLY A 16 -10.81 6.72 -11.28
CA GLY A 16 -11.31 5.74 -10.34
C GLY A 16 -11.15 6.30 -8.93
N PHE A 17 -11.63 5.58 -7.93
CA PHE A 17 -11.40 6.00 -6.55
C PHE A 17 -11.27 4.81 -5.60
N PHE A 18 -10.39 5.01 -4.61
CA PHE A 18 -10.39 4.23 -3.39
C PHE A 18 -11.35 4.88 -2.40
N ALA A 19 -12.26 4.10 -1.82
CA ALA A 19 -13.11 4.58 -0.75
C ALA A 19 -12.34 4.62 0.58
N SER A 20 -12.55 5.67 1.37
CA SER A 20 -11.94 5.82 2.69
C SER A 20 -12.87 5.28 3.77
N LEU A 21 -12.30 4.55 4.73
CA LEU A 21 -12.98 4.02 5.90
C LEU A 21 -12.41 4.76 7.13
N MET A 22 -13.15 5.75 7.65
CA MET A 22 -12.61 6.78 8.55
C MET A 22 -12.10 6.23 9.89
N THR A 23 -12.84 5.31 10.52
CA THR A 23 -12.43 4.67 11.78
C THR A 23 -12.69 3.18 11.72
N LEU A 24 -11.62 2.38 11.81
CA LEU A 24 -11.76 0.92 11.80
C LEU A 24 -12.22 0.33 13.14
N THR A 25 -12.40 1.16 14.18
CA THR A 25 -12.84 0.69 15.50
C THR A 25 -14.35 0.49 15.58
N ASP A 26 -15.13 1.16 14.72
CA ASP A 26 -16.55 0.87 14.50
C ASP A 26 -16.67 -0.20 13.41
N VAL A 27 -16.47 -1.46 13.81
CA VAL A 27 -16.40 -2.60 12.87
C VAL A 27 -17.73 -2.77 12.12
N GLU A 28 -18.87 -2.61 12.80
CA GLU A 28 -20.18 -2.76 12.17
C GLU A 28 -20.43 -1.67 11.13
N GLY A 29 -20.22 -0.40 11.49
CA GLY A 29 -20.35 0.72 10.56
C GLY A 29 -19.38 0.61 9.37
N VAL A 30 -18.17 0.10 9.59
CA VAL A 30 -17.21 -0.14 8.50
C VAL A 30 -17.67 -1.24 7.55
N LEU A 31 -18.26 -2.32 8.05
CA LEU A 31 -18.78 -3.39 7.19
C LEU A 31 -19.98 -2.89 6.35
N GLU A 32 -20.84 -2.07 6.93
CA GLU A 32 -21.92 -1.39 6.20
C GLU A 32 -21.38 -0.44 5.13
N GLU A 33 -20.37 0.38 5.47
CA GLU A 33 -19.74 1.29 4.52
C GLU A 33 -19.01 0.53 3.41
N ILE A 34 -18.34 -0.59 3.71
CA ILE A 34 -17.73 -1.47 2.69
C ILE A 34 -18.80 -1.97 1.71
N ALA A 35 -19.96 -2.40 2.20
CA ALA A 35 -21.06 -2.80 1.33
C ALA A 35 -21.54 -1.61 0.48
N TYR A 36 -21.77 -0.45 1.09
CA TYR A 36 -22.22 0.75 0.37
C TYR A 36 -21.25 1.20 -0.73
N VAL A 37 -19.96 1.31 -0.42
CA VAL A 37 -18.97 1.86 -1.36
C VAL A 37 -18.73 0.93 -2.56
N PHE A 38 -18.77 -0.39 -2.36
CA PHE A 38 -18.63 -1.33 -3.46
C PHE A 38 -19.94 -1.52 -4.23
N ASP A 39 -21.07 -1.72 -3.52
CA ASP A 39 -22.32 -2.15 -4.15
C ASP A 39 -23.14 -0.98 -4.71
N VAL A 40 -23.00 0.22 -4.15
CA VAL A 40 -23.74 1.42 -4.57
C VAL A 40 -22.84 2.44 -5.27
N LEU A 41 -21.66 2.73 -4.71
CA LEU A 41 -20.80 3.79 -5.24
C LEU A 41 -19.82 3.32 -6.32
N GLY A 42 -19.58 2.01 -6.42
CA GLY A 42 -18.68 1.42 -7.41
C GLY A 42 -17.21 1.77 -7.18
N ALA A 43 -16.76 1.78 -5.92
CA ALA A 43 -15.35 1.99 -5.57
C ALA A 43 -14.43 0.94 -6.23
N ASP A 44 -13.26 1.37 -6.70
CA ASP A 44 -12.27 0.49 -7.32
C ASP A 44 -11.41 -0.26 -6.27
N GLY A 45 -11.48 0.20 -5.01
CA GLY A 45 -10.81 -0.39 -3.87
C GLY A 45 -11.05 0.42 -2.59
N ILE A 46 -10.32 0.07 -1.52
CA ILE A 46 -10.32 0.78 -0.25
C ILE A 46 -8.95 1.40 0.01
N ILE A 47 -8.91 2.61 0.57
CA ILE A 47 -7.68 3.19 1.16
C ILE A 47 -7.75 3.09 2.69
N LEU A 48 -6.69 2.54 3.29
CA LEU A 48 -6.51 2.41 4.73
C LEU A 48 -5.25 3.15 5.17
N PHE A 49 -5.24 3.62 6.41
CA PHE A 49 -4.03 4.13 7.03
C PHE A 49 -3.21 3.01 7.69
N THR A 50 -1.89 3.23 7.81
CA THR A 50 -0.95 2.28 8.43
C THR A 50 -1.32 1.89 9.85
N SER A 51 -1.92 2.82 10.61
CA SER A 51 -2.32 2.62 11.99
C SER A 51 -3.51 3.50 12.39
N TYR A 52 -4.24 3.06 13.41
CA TYR A 52 -5.41 3.72 13.98
C TYR A 52 -5.24 3.90 15.49
N ASN A 53 -6.13 4.69 16.09
CA ASN A 53 -6.10 5.02 17.52
C ASN A 53 -4.71 5.51 17.97
N ASN A 54 -4.20 6.55 17.29
CA ASN A 54 -2.90 7.16 17.58
C ASN A 54 -1.72 6.16 17.52
N GLY A 55 -1.69 5.26 16.53
CA GLY A 55 -0.59 4.31 16.36
C GLY A 55 -0.66 3.07 17.26
N GLN A 56 -1.74 2.89 18.03
CA GLN A 56 -1.90 1.73 18.91
C GLN A 56 -2.40 0.49 18.16
N MET A 57 -3.08 0.67 17.02
CA MET A 57 -3.69 -0.43 16.28
C MET A 57 -3.20 -0.41 14.83
N TYR A 58 -2.20 -1.23 14.53
CA TYR A 58 -1.81 -1.53 13.14
C TYR A 58 -2.81 -2.48 12.49
N LEU A 59 -2.72 -2.63 11.17
CA LEU A 59 -3.76 -3.31 10.37
C LEU A 59 -3.90 -4.81 10.65
N GLY A 60 -2.92 -5.44 11.31
CA GLY A 60 -2.99 -6.81 11.81
C GLY A 60 -3.64 -6.96 13.19
N HIS A 61 -4.10 -5.86 13.81
CA HIS A 61 -4.76 -5.91 15.10
C HIS A 61 -6.05 -6.78 15.04
N PRO A 62 -6.32 -7.66 16.02
CA PRO A 62 -7.42 -8.62 15.97
C PRO A 62 -8.82 -8.03 15.73
N ILE A 63 -9.06 -6.78 16.17
CA ILE A 63 -10.32 -6.08 15.97
C ILE A 63 -10.65 -5.86 14.48
N PHE A 64 -9.63 -5.79 13.61
CA PHE A 64 -9.81 -5.57 12.17
C PHE A 64 -10.01 -6.88 11.39
N LYS A 65 -9.96 -8.05 12.04
CA LYS A 65 -10.13 -9.34 11.38
C LYS A 65 -11.45 -9.46 10.59
N PRO A 66 -12.62 -9.01 11.09
CA PRO A 66 -13.86 -9.05 10.32
C PRO A 66 -13.80 -8.18 9.05
N ILE A 67 -13.17 -7.01 9.15
CA ILE A 67 -12.98 -6.07 8.04
C ILE A 67 -12.13 -6.73 6.94
N TRP A 68 -10.98 -7.30 7.30
CA TRP A 68 -10.15 -8.04 6.35
C TRP A 68 -10.87 -9.21 5.70
N SER A 69 -11.67 -9.96 6.48
CA SER A 69 -12.45 -11.08 5.97
C SER A 69 -13.44 -10.64 4.88
N GLU A 70 -14.11 -9.49 5.08
CA GLU A 70 -15.04 -8.95 4.10
C GLU A 70 -14.34 -8.40 2.86
N LEU A 71 -13.22 -7.68 3.03
CA LEU A 71 -12.40 -7.22 1.90
C LEU A 71 -11.89 -8.41 1.07
N ASN A 72 -11.50 -9.50 1.73
CA ASN A 72 -11.03 -10.72 1.08
C ASN A 72 -12.15 -11.41 0.30
N ARG A 73 -13.34 -11.55 0.89
CA ARG A 73 -14.53 -12.08 0.21
C ARG A 73 -14.83 -11.33 -1.09
N ARG A 74 -14.55 -10.02 -1.12
CA ARG A 74 -14.73 -9.14 -2.29
C ARG A 74 -13.54 -9.12 -3.25
N HIS A 75 -12.45 -9.83 -2.95
CA HIS A 75 -11.18 -9.77 -3.69
C HIS A 75 -10.64 -8.33 -3.84
N ALA A 76 -10.86 -7.51 -2.82
CA ALA A 76 -10.66 -6.07 -2.86
C ALA A 76 -9.20 -5.69 -3.12
N VAL A 77 -9.02 -4.54 -3.78
CA VAL A 77 -7.74 -3.85 -3.81
C VAL A 77 -7.69 -2.90 -2.62
N VAL A 78 -6.65 -3.02 -1.80
CA VAL A 78 -6.46 -2.22 -0.58
C VAL A 78 -5.19 -1.41 -0.74
N PHE A 79 -5.29 -0.09 -0.77
CA PHE A 79 -4.14 0.80 -0.76
C PHE A 79 -3.85 1.26 0.66
N ILE A 80 -2.64 1.01 1.14
CA ILE A 80 -2.21 1.37 2.49
C ILE A 80 -1.36 2.63 2.41
N HIS A 81 -1.91 3.73 2.91
CA HIS A 81 -1.24 5.03 3.01
C HIS A 81 -0.69 5.25 4.42
N PRO A 82 0.50 5.84 4.57
CA PRO A 82 1.03 6.14 5.89
C PRO A 82 0.19 7.19 6.61
N THR A 83 0.08 7.01 7.91
CA THR A 83 -0.27 8.07 8.85
C THR A 83 0.78 8.09 9.95
N SER A 84 0.80 9.15 10.75
CA SER A 84 1.73 9.22 11.87
C SER A 84 1.16 8.49 13.09
N ALA A 85 1.94 7.59 13.67
CA ALA A 85 1.72 7.16 15.04
C ALA A 85 1.84 8.38 15.96
N SER A 86 0.70 8.88 16.43
CA SER A 86 0.67 10.04 17.31
C SER A 86 1.19 9.67 18.70
N SER A 87 1.87 10.61 19.35
CA SER A 87 2.18 10.53 20.78
C SER A 87 0.88 10.35 21.60
N PRO A 88 0.91 9.91 22.87
CA PRO A 88 -0.30 9.83 23.73
C PRO A 88 -1.18 11.09 23.74
N ASN A 89 -0.62 12.25 23.37
CA ASN A 89 -1.31 13.54 23.26
C ASN A 89 -1.91 13.84 21.87
N GLY A 90 -2.00 12.85 20.97
CA GLY A 90 -2.63 12.99 19.64
C GLY A 90 -1.86 13.83 18.63
N LYS A 91 -0.60 14.18 18.92
CA LYS A 91 0.30 14.88 17.99
C LYS A 91 1.59 14.08 17.75
N PRO A 92 2.07 13.99 16.52
CA PRO A 92 3.39 13.47 16.23
C PRO A 92 4.45 14.30 16.97
N LYS A 93 5.32 13.66 17.74
CA LYS A 93 6.39 14.37 18.43
C LYS A 93 7.57 14.53 17.47
N LEU A 94 7.69 15.71 16.87
CA LEU A 94 8.90 16.05 16.10
C LEU A 94 10.11 16.07 17.04
N ILE A 95 11.12 15.26 16.72
CA ILE A 95 12.43 15.34 17.39
C ILE A 95 13.22 16.55 16.89
N ASN A 96 13.07 16.88 15.60
CA ASN A 96 13.63 18.06 14.96
C ASN A 96 12.52 18.77 14.17
N SER A 97 12.26 20.05 14.44
CA SER A 97 11.20 20.82 13.77
C SER A 97 11.44 21.04 12.27
N MET A 98 12.67 20.88 11.79
CA MET A 98 13.01 20.99 10.36
C MET A 98 12.81 19.68 9.59
N LEU A 99 12.62 18.56 10.28
CA LEU A 99 12.40 17.26 9.64
C LEU A 99 10.89 16.97 9.61
N PRO A 100 10.23 17.11 8.45
CA PRO A 100 8.80 16.83 8.35
C PRO A 100 8.55 15.32 8.44
N ILE A 101 7.46 14.94 9.10
CA ILE A 101 7.06 13.55 9.36
C ILE A 101 7.06 12.68 8.09
N PRO A 102 6.58 13.16 6.92
CA PRO A 102 6.57 12.34 5.70
C PRO A 102 7.97 11.91 5.22
N ALA A 103 9.03 12.63 5.59
CA ALA A 103 10.38 12.35 5.09
C ALA A 103 11.00 11.07 5.66
N ILE A 104 10.63 10.68 6.89
CA ILE A 104 11.25 9.57 7.61
C ILE A 104 10.20 8.66 8.22
N ASP A 105 9.25 9.20 8.98
CA ASP A 105 8.33 8.38 9.78
C ASP A 105 7.32 7.64 8.91
N PHE A 106 6.80 8.26 7.84
CA PHE A 106 5.81 7.65 6.96
C PHE A 106 6.32 6.36 6.28
N PRO A 107 7.50 6.34 5.64
CA PRO A 107 8.12 5.10 5.17
C PRO A 107 8.27 4.03 6.26
N HIS A 108 8.62 4.42 7.49
CA HIS A 108 8.72 3.47 8.59
C HIS A 108 7.36 2.90 9.02
N GLU A 109 6.31 3.72 9.03
CA GLU A 109 4.94 3.29 9.34
C GLU A 109 4.41 2.30 8.30
N THR A 110 4.69 2.53 7.01
CA THR A 110 4.38 1.57 5.95
C THR A 110 5.10 0.24 6.19
N THR A 111 6.40 0.27 6.53
CA THR A 111 7.14 -0.95 6.85
C THR A 111 6.58 -1.68 8.07
N ARG A 112 6.21 -0.94 9.14
CA ARG A 112 5.65 -1.51 10.37
C ARG A 112 4.32 -2.22 10.11
N THR A 113 3.40 -1.57 9.40
CA THR A 113 2.10 -2.20 9.11
C THR A 113 2.22 -3.39 8.17
N ALA A 114 3.15 -3.35 7.20
CA ALA A 114 3.41 -4.49 6.34
C ALA A 114 3.97 -5.68 7.15
N ALA A 115 4.92 -5.44 8.04
CA ALA A 115 5.43 -6.45 8.97
C ALA A 115 4.32 -7.00 9.87
N ASP A 116 3.52 -6.12 10.48
CA ASP A 116 2.40 -6.47 11.36
C ASP A 116 1.38 -7.39 10.67
N LEU A 117 1.00 -7.08 9.43
CA LEU A 117 0.08 -7.89 8.63
C LEU A 117 0.60 -9.32 8.36
N ILE A 118 1.91 -9.48 8.18
CA ILE A 118 2.53 -10.80 8.03
C ILE A 118 2.60 -11.53 9.37
N VAL A 119 3.14 -10.90 10.40
CA VAL A 119 3.42 -11.59 11.67
C VAL A 119 2.14 -11.92 12.45
N SER A 120 1.07 -11.14 12.26
CA SER A 120 -0.27 -11.43 12.78
C SER A 120 -1.01 -12.51 11.98
N LYS A 121 -0.44 -12.98 10.85
CA LYS A 121 -1.09 -13.89 9.89
C LYS A 121 -2.42 -13.39 9.34
N THR A 122 -2.62 -12.06 9.37
CA THR A 122 -3.83 -11.43 8.86
C THR A 122 -4.00 -11.73 7.37
N ILE A 123 -2.92 -11.63 6.59
CA ILE A 123 -3.00 -11.89 5.15
C ILE A 123 -3.05 -13.37 4.78
N ASP A 124 -2.55 -14.28 5.62
CA ASP A 124 -2.62 -15.73 5.37
C ASP A 124 -4.08 -16.19 5.26
N SER A 125 -4.94 -15.60 6.10
CA SER A 125 -6.39 -15.84 6.08
C SER A 125 -7.12 -15.02 5.01
N ASN A 126 -6.43 -14.07 4.37
CA ASN A 126 -7.00 -13.07 3.47
C ASN A 126 -6.18 -12.91 2.18
N SER A 127 -5.82 -14.05 1.57
CA SER A 127 -4.87 -14.13 0.46
C SER A 127 -5.40 -13.65 -0.89
N THR A 128 -6.70 -13.40 -1.04
CA THR A 128 -7.28 -12.88 -2.29
C THR A 128 -7.31 -11.35 -2.36
N CYS A 129 -7.09 -10.66 -1.23
CA CYS A 129 -6.87 -9.22 -1.21
C CYS A 129 -5.59 -8.84 -1.97
N LYS A 130 -5.66 -7.77 -2.76
CA LYS A 130 -4.48 -7.18 -3.41
C LYS A 130 -4.08 -5.94 -2.64
N ILE A 131 -3.01 -6.03 -1.87
CA ILE A 131 -2.57 -4.95 -0.98
C ILE A 131 -1.44 -4.17 -1.65
N ILE A 132 -1.61 -2.85 -1.77
CA ILE A 132 -0.64 -1.90 -2.30
C ILE A 132 -0.03 -1.13 -1.13
N LEU A 133 1.30 -1.14 -1.03
CA LEU A 133 2.06 -0.39 -0.04
C LEU A 133 2.58 0.92 -0.66
N SER A 134 2.38 2.01 0.06
CA SER A 134 2.86 3.33 -0.32
C SER A 134 4.37 3.43 -0.43
N HIS A 135 4.85 4.29 -1.33
CA HIS A 135 6.22 4.80 -1.32
C HIS A 135 7.30 3.71 -1.37
N ALA A 136 7.20 2.83 -2.38
CA ALA A 136 8.03 1.65 -2.59
C ALA A 136 8.03 0.67 -1.39
N GLY A 137 6.98 0.69 -0.57
CA GLY A 137 6.91 -0.12 0.65
C GLY A 137 7.72 0.48 1.81
N GLY A 138 8.06 1.77 1.72
CA GLY A 138 8.87 2.47 2.70
C GLY A 138 10.29 1.91 2.80
N THR A 139 10.69 1.52 4.01
CA THR A 139 12.00 0.90 4.24
C THR A 139 12.00 -0.63 4.09
N LEU A 140 10.84 -1.24 3.83
CA LEU A 140 10.67 -2.68 3.80
C LEU A 140 11.65 -3.40 2.86
N PRO A 141 11.84 -3.00 1.58
CA PRO A 141 12.78 -3.69 0.70
C PRO A 141 14.20 -3.77 1.26
N TYR A 142 14.63 -2.75 2.00
CA TYR A 142 15.97 -2.70 2.61
C TYR A 142 16.10 -3.59 3.85
N ILE A 143 15.06 -3.70 4.68
CA ILE A 143 15.13 -4.41 5.98
C ILE A 143 14.35 -5.73 6.04
N ALA A 144 13.75 -6.19 4.94
CA ALA A 144 12.92 -7.40 4.89
C ALA A 144 13.64 -8.64 5.44
N GLU A 145 14.88 -8.88 5.02
CA GLU A 145 15.71 -10.01 5.49
C GLU A 145 15.94 -9.99 7.00
N ARG A 146 16.12 -8.78 7.56
CA ARG A 146 16.28 -8.59 9.00
C ARG A 146 14.99 -8.92 9.74
N ILE A 147 13.85 -8.42 9.26
CA ILE A 147 12.54 -8.69 9.88
C ILE A 147 12.26 -10.19 9.83
N ALA A 148 12.40 -10.81 8.66
CA ALA A 148 12.11 -12.23 8.46
C ALA A 148 13.05 -13.15 9.28
N GLY A 149 14.34 -12.78 9.38
CA GLY A 149 15.31 -13.53 10.17
C GLY A 149 15.01 -13.49 11.67
N ILE A 150 14.61 -12.33 12.20
CA ILE A 150 14.27 -12.17 13.63
C ILE A 150 12.90 -12.81 13.92
N ALA A 151 11.85 -12.41 13.21
CA ALA A 151 10.49 -12.87 13.50
C ALA A 151 10.24 -14.35 13.16
N GLY A 152 11.00 -14.91 12.20
CA GLY A 152 10.93 -16.31 11.83
C GLY A 152 11.78 -17.26 12.70
N ASP A 153 12.55 -16.75 13.65
CA ASP A 153 13.39 -17.58 14.53
C ASP A 153 12.59 -18.10 15.73
N ILE A 154 12.09 -19.33 15.60
CA ILE A 154 11.31 -20.06 16.62
C ILE A 154 12.03 -20.13 17.98
N LYS A 155 13.37 -20.20 17.98
CA LYS A 155 14.15 -20.37 19.22
C LYS A 155 14.21 -19.09 20.04
N THR A 156 14.16 -17.94 19.36
CA THR A 156 14.35 -16.63 19.99
C THR A 156 13.03 -15.87 20.13
N PHE A 157 12.10 -16.08 19.20
CA PHE A 157 10.79 -15.45 19.18
C PHE A 157 9.74 -16.53 18.95
N ASN A 158 8.64 -16.50 19.72
CA ASN A 158 7.51 -17.40 19.49
C ASN A 158 6.89 -17.07 18.13
N SER A 159 7.45 -17.62 17.06
CA SER A 159 7.14 -17.24 15.68
C SER A 159 5.72 -17.63 15.27
N ASN A 160 4.95 -18.27 16.16
CA ASN A 160 3.61 -18.78 15.88
C ASN A 160 3.58 -19.64 14.61
N GLY A 161 4.66 -20.35 14.29
CA GLY A 161 4.80 -21.17 13.08
C GLY A 161 5.16 -20.39 11.81
N LEU A 162 5.56 -19.12 11.93
CA LEU A 162 6.18 -18.37 10.84
C LEU A 162 7.62 -18.81 10.66
N THR A 163 8.04 -18.91 9.40
CA THR A 163 9.42 -19.10 8.99
C THR A 163 9.93 -17.87 8.26
N LYS A 164 11.25 -17.67 8.24
CA LYS A 164 11.89 -16.63 7.42
C LYS A 164 11.36 -16.64 5.98
N GLU A 165 11.28 -17.83 5.38
CA GLU A 165 10.78 -18.00 4.01
C GLU A 165 9.32 -17.54 3.86
N SER A 166 8.44 -17.97 4.76
CA SER A 166 7.02 -17.57 4.72
C SER A 166 6.85 -16.06 4.81
N ILE A 167 7.64 -15.40 5.66
CA ILE A 167 7.60 -13.95 5.84
C ILE A 167 8.08 -13.23 4.59
N MET A 168 9.21 -13.68 4.01
CA MET A 168 9.75 -13.11 2.77
C MET A 168 8.78 -13.28 1.60
N ASN A 169 8.11 -14.43 1.50
CA ASN A 169 7.09 -14.66 0.48
C ASN A 169 5.88 -13.74 0.67
N GLY A 170 5.45 -13.53 1.92
CA GLY A 170 4.42 -12.56 2.27
C GLY A 170 4.76 -11.15 1.80
N PHE A 171 5.96 -10.67 2.13
CA PHE A 171 6.42 -9.35 1.66
C PHE A 171 6.45 -9.26 0.13
N LYS A 172 6.98 -10.26 -0.56
CA LYS A 172 7.04 -10.28 -2.03
C LYS A 172 5.68 -10.34 -2.72
N ASN A 173 4.60 -10.69 -1.99
CA ASN A 173 3.27 -10.77 -2.55
C ASN A 173 2.52 -9.43 -2.55
N PHE A 174 2.96 -8.44 -1.75
CA PHE A 174 2.43 -7.07 -1.82
C PHE A 174 2.69 -6.42 -3.19
N TYR A 175 1.88 -5.40 -3.50
CA TYR A 175 2.15 -4.43 -4.55
C TYR A 175 2.79 -3.18 -3.94
N TYR A 176 3.55 -2.45 -4.74
CA TYR A 176 4.37 -1.33 -4.31
C TYR A 176 4.21 -0.19 -5.30
N ASP A 177 3.65 0.95 -4.89
CA ASP A 177 3.67 2.13 -5.75
C ASP A 177 5.01 2.88 -5.66
N THR A 178 5.35 3.67 -6.68
CA THR A 178 6.63 4.39 -6.75
C THR A 178 6.57 5.82 -6.22
N ALA A 179 5.47 6.26 -5.60
CA ALA A 179 5.29 7.63 -5.20
C ALA A 179 6.44 8.10 -4.30
N LEU A 180 7.03 9.26 -4.61
CA LEU A 180 8.18 9.83 -3.90
C LEU A 180 9.42 8.93 -3.75
N SER A 181 9.48 7.81 -4.47
CA SER A 181 10.42 6.70 -4.17
C SER A 181 11.19 6.25 -5.41
N THR A 182 11.47 7.17 -6.32
CA THR A 182 12.11 6.87 -7.62
C THR A 182 13.61 7.16 -7.65
N GLY A 183 14.25 7.40 -6.50
CA GLY A 183 15.70 7.50 -6.42
C GLY A 183 16.39 6.19 -6.84
N SER A 184 17.56 6.29 -7.48
CA SER A 184 18.26 5.13 -8.06
C SER A 184 18.49 3.98 -7.07
N SER A 185 18.93 4.26 -5.85
CA SER A 185 19.13 3.23 -4.83
C SER A 185 17.83 2.55 -4.39
N THR A 186 16.75 3.34 -4.29
CA THR A 186 15.42 2.82 -3.95
C THR A 186 14.89 1.92 -5.05
N LEU A 187 15.02 2.33 -6.32
CA LEU A 187 14.57 1.54 -7.46
C LEU A 187 15.37 0.26 -7.63
N HIS A 188 16.71 0.27 -7.46
CA HIS A 188 17.52 -0.96 -7.44
C HIS A 188 17.03 -1.91 -6.34
N GLY A 189 16.92 -1.41 -5.10
CA GLY A 189 16.44 -2.23 -3.98
C GLY A 189 15.06 -2.81 -4.24
N LEU A 190 14.12 -2.03 -4.79
CA LEU A 190 12.77 -2.50 -5.09
C LEU A 190 12.76 -3.54 -6.22
N THR A 191 13.48 -3.31 -7.32
CA THR A 191 13.50 -4.23 -8.46
C THR A 191 14.25 -5.53 -8.18
N ASP A 192 15.23 -5.50 -7.26
CA ASP A 192 15.88 -6.72 -6.77
C ASP A 192 14.98 -7.48 -5.78
N PHE A 193 14.13 -6.75 -5.04
CA PHE A 193 13.29 -7.32 -3.99
C PHE A 193 12.03 -8.01 -4.54
N VAL A 194 11.35 -7.41 -5.52
CA VAL A 194 10.08 -7.92 -6.08
C VAL A 194 10.08 -7.98 -7.60
N ASN A 195 9.25 -8.87 -8.13
CA ASN A 195 9.02 -8.94 -9.57
C ASN A 195 8.39 -7.63 -10.08
N SER A 196 8.75 -7.19 -11.29
CA SER A 196 8.23 -5.95 -11.89
C SER A 196 6.70 -5.91 -12.01
N SER A 197 6.01 -7.06 -12.01
CA SER A 197 4.54 -7.15 -11.96
C SER A 197 3.90 -6.67 -10.64
N LYS A 198 4.70 -6.54 -9.58
CA LYS A 198 4.28 -6.04 -8.27
C LYS A 198 4.51 -4.53 -8.09
N ILE A 199 5.14 -3.86 -9.06
CA ILE A 199 5.47 -2.44 -8.98
C ILE A 199 4.42 -1.64 -9.77
N LEU A 200 3.87 -0.59 -9.16
CA LEU A 200 2.86 0.30 -9.72
C LEU A 200 3.41 1.72 -9.77
N PHE A 201 2.99 2.52 -10.75
CA PHE A 201 3.25 3.94 -10.71
C PHE A 201 2.39 4.64 -9.65
N GLY A 202 2.97 5.59 -8.92
CA GLY A 202 2.27 6.48 -8.00
C GLY A 202 2.89 7.88 -8.01
N SER A 203 2.06 8.92 -7.86
CA SER A 203 2.49 10.33 -7.97
C SER A 203 2.51 11.09 -6.64
N ASP A 204 1.66 10.72 -5.69
CA ASP A 204 1.34 11.46 -4.46
C ASP A 204 0.79 12.88 -4.65
N LEU A 205 0.27 13.20 -5.84
CA LEU A 205 -0.42 14.48 -6.04
C LEU A 205 -1.74 14.50 -5.23
N PRO A 206 -2.08 15.61 -4.54
CA PRO A 206 -1.45 16.94 -4.59
C PRO A 206 -0.53 17.25 -3.39
N TYR A 207 -0.05 16.24 -2.64
CA TYR A 207 0.80 16.48 -1.45
C TYR A 207 2.18 17.03 -1.77
N ILE A 208 2.60 16.93 -3.03
CA ILE A 208 3.84 17.52 -3.55
C ILE A 208 3.58 18.53 -4.68
N PRO A 209 4.47 19.50 -4.89
CA PRO A 209 4.42 20.37 -6.06
C PRO A 209 4.52 19.56 -7.36
N VAL A 210 3.83 20.03 -8.41
CA VAL A 210 3.85 19.39 -9.74
C VAL A 210 5.27 19.26 -10.28
N SER A 211 6.14 20.26 -10.09
CA SER A 211 7.54 20.20 -10.52
C SER A 211 8.35 19.09 -9.84
N LEU A 212 8.04 18.77 -8.59
CA LEU A 212 8.68 17.62 -7.92
C LEU A 212 8.16 16.30 -8.51
N ASN A 213 6.89 16.25 -8.92
CA ASN A 213 6.32 15.08 -9.57
C ASN A 213 6.94 14.81 -10.95
N GLU A 214 7.23 15.85 -11.74
CA GLU A 214 7.94 15.73 -13.02
C GLU A 214 9.31 15.06 -12.83
N ASN A 215 10.07 15.47 -11.81
CA ASN A 215 11.35 14.84 -11.47
C ASN A 215 11.20 13.36 -11.06
N ILE A 216 10.12 13.01 -10.37
CA ILE A 216 9.83 11.62 -9.97
C ILE A 216 9.60 10.75 -11.20
N ILE A 217 8.80 11.25 -12.15
CA ILE A 217 8.51 10.59 -13.43
C ILE A 217 9.82 10.44 -14.23
N GLU A 218 10.58 11.52 -14.40
CA GLU A 218 11.83 11.49 -15.16
C GLU A 218 12.85 10.50 -14.55
N SER A 219 12.97 10.47 -13.22
CA SER A 219 13.87 9.53 -12.53
C SER A 219 13.47 8.07 -12.77
N LEU A 220 12.16 7.78 -12.73
CA LEU A 220 11.63 6.44 -13.01
C LEU A 220 11.90 6.02 -14.46
N GLU A 221 11.60 6.89 -15.42
CA GLU A 221 11.83 6.64 -16.84
C GLU A 221 13.31 6.43 -17.12
N ASN A 222 14.17 7.33 -16.64
CA ASN A 222 15.62 7.23 -16.81
C ASN A 222 16.19 5.94 -16.24
N TYR A 223 15.70 5.47 -15.08
CA TYR A 223 16.13 4.21 -14.49
C TYR A 223 15.84 3.02 -15.41
N PHE A 224 14.61 2.89 -15.90
CA PHE A 224 14.25 1.74 -16.73
C PHE A 224 14.80 1.84 -18.16
N LEU A 225 14.90 3.05 -18.73
CA LEU A 225 15.46 3.26 -20.07
C LEU A 225 16.96 2.97 -20.14
N LYS A 226 17.74 3.37 -19.12
CA LYS A 226 19.19 3.09 -19.05
C LYS A 226 19.51 1.60 -18.94
N ASN A 227 18.60 0.82 -18.37
CA ASN A 227 18.75 -0.62 -18.18
C ASN A 227 18.08 -1.47 -19.29
N ASP A 228 17.74 -0.85 -20.43
CA ASP A 228 17.02 -1.47 -21.58
C ASP A 228 15.71 -2.19 -21.19
N ASN A 229 15.07 -1.73 -20.12
CA ASN A 229 13.88 -2.34 -19.52
C ASN A 229 12.59 -1.60 -19.90
N ARG A 230 12.46 -1.18 -21.17
CA ARG A 230 11.27 -0.46 -21.68
C ARG A 230 9.97 -1.20 -21.41
N ASN A 231 9.98 -2.52 -21.57
CA ASN A 231 8.82 -3.37 -21.30
C ASN A 231 8.39 -3.34 -19.81
N TYR A 232 9.31 -3.08 -18.89
CA TYR A 232 8.99 -2.95 -17.46
C TYR A 232 8.41 -1.57 -17.15
N LEU A 233 8.95 -0.52 -17.76
CA LEU A 233 8.42 0.84 -17.62
C LEU A 233 6.95 0.91 -18.01
N GLU A 234 6.58 0.33 -19.15
CA GLU A 234 5.19 0.29 -19.60
C GLU A 234 4.28 -0.52 -18.63
N LYS A 235 4.80 -1.61 -18.08
CA LYS A 235 4.08 -2.40 -17.07
C LYS A 235 3.80 -1.58 -15.81
N ILE A 236 4.82 -0.89 -15.31
CA ILE A 236 4.74 -0.08 -14.08
C ILE A 236 3.83 1.12 -14.28
N ASN A 237 3.94 1.81 -15.42
CA ASN A 237 3.15 3.01 -15.72
C ASN A 237 1.65 2.72 -15.75
N PHE A 238 1.22 1.56 -16.27
CA PHE A 238 -0.23 1.27 -16.30
C PHE A 238 -0.63 -0.22 -16.38
N LYS A 239 0.10 -1.11 -17.07
CA LYS A 239 -0.42 -2.48 -17.31
C LYS A 239 -0.60 -3.29 -16.02
N ASN A 240 0.27 -3.09 -15.04
CA ASN A 240 0.15 -3.76 -13.75
C ASN A 240 -1.10 -3.28 -12.99
N ALA A 241 -1.41 -1.98 -13.03
CA ALA A 241 -2.63 -1.43 -12.46
C ALA A 241 -3.89 -1.99 -13.14
N ILE A 242 -3.92 -2.03 -14.47
CA ILE A 242 -5.02 -2.62 -15.25
C ILE A 242 -5.31 -4.06 -14.79
N ASN A 243 -4.27 -4.85 -14.52
CA ASN A 243 -4.44 -6.24 -14.11
C ASN A 243 -5.10 -6.41 -12.73
N ILE A 244 -4.98 -5.44 -11.84
CA ILE A 244 -5.49 -5.54 -10.47
C ILE A 244 -6.85 -4.87 -10.27
N PHE A 245 -7.24 -3.95 -11.17
CA PHE A 245 -8.54 -3.26 -11.15
C PHE A 245 -9.46 -3.76 -12.27
N PRO A 246 -10.49 -4.59 -11.96
CA PRO A 246 -11.37 -5.18 -12.97
C PRO A 246 -12.07 -4.15 -13.87
N ARG A 247 -12.51 -3.02 -13.31
CA ARG A 247 -13.18 -1.95 -14.06
C ARG A 247 -12.23 -1.32 -15.09
N LEU A 248 -11.00 -1.01 -14.69
CA LEU A 248 -9.99 -0.45 -15.61
C LEU A 248 -9.65 -1.46 -16.71
N LYS A 249 -9.55 -2.75 -16.36
CA LYS A 249 -9.34 -3.82 -17.36
C LYS A 249 -10.40 -3.82 -18.45
N ALA A 250 -11.68 -3.71 -18.08
CA ALA A 250 -12.77 -3.63 -19.06
C ALA A 250 -12.61 -2.40 -19.99
N LEU A 251 -12.27 -1.24 -19.45
CA LEU A 251 -12.11 0.00 -20.22
C LEU A 251 -10.92 0.00 -21.20
N PHE A 252 -9.89 -0.81 -20.92
CA PHE A 252 -8.70 -0.92 -21.79
C PHE A 252 -8.81 -2.01 -22.85
N HIS A 253 -9.65 -3.03 -22.68
CA HIS A 253 -9.91 -4.03 -23.72
C HIS A 253 -10.80 -3.51 -24.85
N ASP A 254 -11.54 -2.43 -24.63
CA ASP A 254 -12.37 -1.74 -25.64
C ASP A 254 -11.56 -0.76 -26.53
N LYS A 255 -10.22 -0.84 -26.54
CA LYS A 255 -9.30 -0.07 -27.39
C LYS A 255 -8.43 -0.97 -28.24
#